data_AF-A0A1G9CTE9-F1
#
_entry.id   AF-A0A1G9CTE9-F1
#
_cell.length_a   1.000
_cell.length_b   1.000
_cell.length_c   1.000
_cell.angle_alpha   90.00
_cell.angle_beta   90.00
_cell.angle_gamma   90.00
#
_symmetry.space_group_name_H-M   'P 1'
#
loop_
_entity.id
_entity.type
_entity.pdbx_description
1 polymer ?
#
loop_
_entity_poly.entity_id
_entity_poly.type
_entity_poly.pdbx_seq_one_letter_code
_entity_poly.pdbx_strand_id
1 'polypeptide(L)' 'MSLVELGKQFGVSDYSNRKVLRRAGVKPKRSPATDEACRTISERRRDGMSVTQIAREAGRSETAVRLILNEL' A
#
# COMPACT_ATOMS: atom_id res chain seq x y z
N MET A 1 -5.11 -1.11 -18.13
CA MET A 1 -3.85 -1.87 -18.10
C MET A 1 -2.93 -1.26 -17.06
N SER A 2 -2.57 -2.01 -16.03
CA SER A 2 -1.70 -1.54 -14.94
C SER A 2 -0.21 -1.74 -15.24
N LEU A 3 0.67 -0.99 -14.57
CA LEU A 3 2.13 -1.15 -14.70
C LEU A 3 2.61 -2.56 -14.30
N VAL A 4 1.84 -3.24 -13.45
CA VAL A 4 2.11 -4.62 -13.04
C VAL A 4 1.79 -5.60 -14.16
N GLU A 5 0.69 -5.37 -14.89
CA GLU A 5 0.31 -6.16 -16.07
C GLU A 5 1.33 -5.96 -17.20
N LEU A 6 1.76 -4.72 -17.42
CA LEU A 6 2.84 -4.39 -18.37
C LEU A 6 4.15 -5.10 -17.98
N GLY A 7 4.55 -5.05 -16.70
CA GLY A 7 5.75 -5.75 -16.22
C GLY A 7 5.71 -7.25 -16.49
N LYS A 8 4.56 -7.91 -16.25
CA LYS A 8 4.39 -9.35 -16.54
C LYS A 8 4.52 -9.66 -18.03
N GLN A 9 3.93 -8.82 -18.88
CA GLN A 9 3.96 -9.01 -20.34
C GLN A 9 5.36 -8.88 -20.93
N PHE A 10 6.19 -7.97 -20.41
CA PHE A 10 7.55 -7.71 -20.89
C PHE A 10 8.63 -8.44 -20.06
N GLY A 11 8.24 -9.30 -19.11
CA GLY A 11 9.18 -10.04 -18.26
C GLY A 11 9.98 -9.17 -17.28
N VAL A 12 9.49 -7.96 -16.99
CA VAL A 12 10.16 -6.99 -16.11
C VAL A 12 9.57 -7.05 -14.71
N SER A 13 10.42 -7.23 -13.71
CA SER A 13 10.01 -7.22 -12.31
C SER A 13 9.48 -5.84 -11.88
N ASP A 14 8.57 -5.82 -10.92
CA ASP A 14 8.04 -4.58 -10.33
C ASP A 14 9.16 -3.66 -9.79
N TYR A 15 10.22 -4.26 -9.26
CA TYR A 15 11.42 -3.55 -8.83
C TYR A 15 12.11 -2.81 -9.98
N SER A 16 12.35 -3.49 -11.10
CA SER A 16 12.96 -2.91 -12.29
C SER A 16 12.10 -1.79 -12.88
N ASN A 17 10.78 -1.98 -12.95
CA ASN A 17 9.84 -0.93 -13.36
C ASN A 17 9.95 0.32 -12.47
N ARG A 18 9.95 0.15 -11.13
CA ARG A 18 10.12 1.28 -10.21
C ARG A 18 11.47 1.98 -10.38
N LYS A 19 12.55 1.24 -10.65
CA LYS A 19 13.89 1.80 -10.88
C LYS A 19 13.93 2.64 -12.16
N VAL A 20 13.35 2.14 -13.25
CA VAL A 20 13.27 2.85 -14.53
C VAL A 20 12.40 4.10 -14.40
N LEU A 21 11.22 4.00 -13.76
CA LEU A 21 10.32 5.14 -13.54
C LEU A 21 11.00 6.26 -12.73
N ARG A 22 11.71 5.90 -11.65
CA ARG A 22 12.48 6.87 -10.86
C ARG A 22 13.57 7.53 -11.69
N ARG A 23 14.28 6.77 -12.52
CA ARG A 23 15.32 7.31 -13.42
C ARG A 23 14.75 8.24 -14.49
N ALA A 24 13.52 8.00 -14.92
CA ALA A 24 12.77 8.86 -15.83
C ALA A 24 12.10 10.06 -15.13
N GLY A 25 12.35 10.29 -13.83
CA GLY A 25 11.75 11.38 -13.06
C GLY A 25 10.30 11.15 -12.63
N VAL A 26 9.71 10.02 -12.99
CA VAL A 26 8.34 9.65 -12.61
C VAL A 26 8.37 9.01 -11.22
N LYS A 27 7.91 9.76 -10.21
CA LYS A 27 7.71 9.19 -8.87
C LYS A 27 6.51 8.25 -8.90
N PRO A 28 6.67 6.95 -8.61
CA PRO A 28 5.55 6.03 -8.55
C PRO A 28 4.55 6.54 -7.50
N LYS A 29 3.31 6.80 -7.91
CA LYS A 29 2.23 7.09 -6.96
C LYS A 29 2.03 5.84 -6.10
N ARG A 30 1.88 6.05 -4.79
CA ARG A 30 1.43 4.99 -3.90
C ARG A 30 0.03 4.60 -4.34
N SER A 31 -0.21 3.30 -4.49
CA SER A 31 -1.58 2.82 -4.64
C SER A 31 -2.33 3.15 -3.36
N PRO A 32 -3.55 3.72 -3.45
CA PRO A 32 -4.38 3.92 -2.27
C PRO A 32 -4.62 2.57 -1.59
N ALA A 33 -4.85 2.60 -0.27
CA ALA A 33 -5.29 1.42 0.42
C ALA A 33 -6.63 0.95 -0.14
N THR A 34 -6.85 -0.36 -0.16
CA THR A 34 -8.12 -0.93 -0.59
C THR A 34 -9.22 -0.54 0.40
N ASP A 35 -10.44 -0.34 -0.09
CA ASP A 35 -11.59 0.02 0.76
C ASP A 35 -11.79 -0.98 1.92
N GLU A 36 -11.55 -2.25 1.65
CA GLU A 36 -11.56 -3.32 2.66
C GLU A 36 -10.53 -3.09 3.76
N ALA A 37 -9.29 -2.73 3.41
CA ALA A 37 -8.25 -2.46 4.39
C ALA A 37 -8.56 -1.20 5.21
N CYS A 38 -9.11 -0.16 4.57
CA CYS A 38 -9.57 1.04 5.26
C CYS A 38 -10.68 0.71 6.27
N ARG A 39 -11.67 -0.10 5.86
CA ARG A 39 -12.77 -0.53 6.74
C ARG A 39 -12.24 -1.30 7.94
N THR A 40 -11.46 -2.37 7.73
CA THR A 40 -10.90 -3.19 8.81
C THR A 40 -10.07 -2.35 9.79
N ILE A 41 -9.17 -1.49 9.28
CA ILE A 41 -8.33 -0.64 10.13
C ILE A 41 -9.18 0.34 10.95
N SER A 42 -10.22 0.93 10.35
CA SER A 42 -11.11 1.88 11.03
C SER A 42 -11.96 1.24 12.13
N GLU A 43 -12.43 0.01 11.91
CA GLU A 43 -13.22 -0.76 12.87
C GLU A 43 -12.36 -1.17 14.05
N ARG A 44 -11.17 -1.74 13.79
CA ARG A 44 -10.25 -2.13 14.87
C ARG A 44 -9.76 -0.95 15.69
N ARG A 45 -9.61 0.22 15.08
CA ARG A 45 -9.29 1.44 15.81
C ARG A 45 -10.44 1.91 16.71
N ARG A 46 -11.69 1.78 16.24
CA ARG A 46 -12.89 2.04 17.05
C ARG A 46 -13.03 1.07 18.22
N ASP A 47 -12.62 -0.19 18.04
CA ASP A 47 -12.55 -1.20 19.10
C ASP A 47 -11.44 -0.92 20.14
N GLY A 48 -10.70 0.18 19.99
CA GLY A 48 -9.66 0.59 20.94
C GLY A 48 -8.31 -0.09 20.71
N MET A 49 -8.12 -0.83 19.62
CA MET A 49 -6.84 -1.48 19.35
C MET A 49 -5.73 -0.47 19.02
N SER A 50 -4.52 -0.80 19.47
CA SER A 50 -3.33 -0.03 19.14
C SER A 50 -2.92 -0.23 17.67
N VAL A 51 -2.21 0.76 17.11
CA VAL A 51 -1.68 0.69 15.72
C VAL A 51 -0.84 -0.56 15.49
N THR A 52 -0.05 -0.97 16.49
CA THR A 52 0.81 -2.16 16.42
C THR A 52 -0.01 -3.46 16.35
N GLN A 53 -1.12 -3.55 17.09
CA GLN A 53 -2.02 -4.71 17.04
C GLN A 53 -2.72 -4.78 15.68
N ILE A 54 -3.26 -3.64 15.21
CA ILE A 54 -3.91 -3.54 13.90
C ILE A 54 -2.94 -3.92 12.78
N ALA A 55 -1.69 -3.46 12.85
CA ALA A 55 -0.65 -3.80 11.88
C ALA A 55 -0.38 -5.31 11.81
N ARG A 56 -0.28 -5.96 12.97
CA ARG A 56 -0.11 -7.42 13.03
C ARG A 56 -1.31 -8.17 12.47
N GLU A 57 -2.52 -7.78 12.86
CA GLU A 57 -3.75 -8.46 12.42
C GLU A 57 -4.02 -8.27 10.92
N ALA A 58 -3.79 -7.06 10.41
CA ALA A 58 -3.97 -6.75 9.00
C ALA A 58 -2.81 -7.20 8.10
N GLY A 59 -1.73 -7.76 8.67
CA GLY A 59 -0.52 -8.13 7.91
C GLY A 59 0.17 -6.94 7.24
N ARG A 60 0.07 -5.75 7.84
CA ARG A 60 0.63 -4.50 7.29
C ARG A 60 1.68 -3.91 8.23
N SER A 61 2.51 -3.01 7.71
CA SER A 61 3.43 -2.24 8.56
C SER A 61 2.66 -1.19 9.36
N GLU A 62 3.16 -0.84 10.54
CA GLU A 62 2.59 0.25 11.35
C GLU A 62 2.53 1.56 10.57
N THR A 63 3.55 1.84 9.76
CA THR A 63 3.59 3.02 8.89
C THR A 63 2.43 3.04 7.90
N ALA A 64 2.09 1.89 7.30
CA ALA A 64 0.94 1.79 6.40
C ALA A 64 -0.38 2.01 7.14
N VAL A 65 -0.53 1.46 8.34
CA VAL A 65 -1.73 1.68 9.18
C VAL A 65 -1.87 3.16 9.56
N ARG A 66 -0.80 3.84 9.97
CA ARG A 66 -0.83 5.28 10.29
C ARG A 66 -1.19 6.14 9.07
N LEU A 67 -0.68 5.79 7.89
CA LEU A 67 -1.03 6.49 6.66
C LEU A 67 -2.53 6.35 6.36
N ILE A 68 -3.07 5.14 6.45
CA ILE A 68 -4.50 4.88 6.24
C ILE A 68 -5.35 5.65 7.24
N LEU A 69 -4.98 5.64 8.53
CA LEU A 69 -5.71 6.39 9.57
C LEU A 69 -5.64 7.91 9.40
N ASN A 70 -4.59 8.44 8.76
CA ASN A 70 -4.48 9.87 8.47
C ASN A 70 -5.23 10.29 7.20
N GLU A 71 -5.56 9.34 6.33
CA GLU A 71 -6.29 9.56 5.07
C GLU A 71 -7.81 9.32 5.22
N LEU A 72 -8.25 8.80 6.38
CA LEU A 72 -9.64 8.63 6.80
C LEU A 72 -10.17 9.88 7.49
#